data_AF-A0A9E5R6T5-F1
#
_entry.id   AF-A0A9E5R6T5-F1
#
_cell.length_a   1.000
_cell.length_b   1.000
_cell.length_c   1.000
_cell.angle_alpha   90.00
_cell.angle_beta   90.00
_cell.angle_gamma   90.00
#
_symmetry.space_group_name_H-M   'P 1'
#
loop_
_entity.id
_entity.type
_entity.pdbx_description
1 polymer ?
#
loop_
_entity_poly.entity_id
_entity_poly.type
_entity_poly.pdbx_seq_one_letter_code
_entity_poly.pdbx_strand_id
1 'polypeptide(L)'
;MQGDLLAAHALNVRNIFVVMGDPTRIGDYPDAFDTHDVVPTGLIQLIKGRFNAGQDQAGNSIEQPTHFFVGAALNLNPPDLEKELALTRKKIENGADFFLSQPVFEVEKVRAFLTAYAERYGVLERPIIAGLLPLYSPRHAAFLHNEVPGIEIPPDLRQRMEAAEVSAAEGVRIARELLAELRPLVQGAYLMPPFGRYYLAAEVVEGLG
;
A
#
# COMPACT_ATOMS: atom_id res chain seq x y z
N MET A 1 11.36 -14.48 12.40
CA MET A 1 11.46 -13.08 11.92
C MET A 1 12.90 -12.58 11.81
N GLN A 2 13.71 -12.49 12.87
CA GLN A 2 15.11 -12.02 12.75
C GLN A 2 15.95 -12.90 11.81
N GLY A 3 15.89 -14.23 11.98
CA GLY A 3 16.57 -15.17 11.10
C GLY A 3 16.15 -15.02 9.63
N ASP A 4 14.85 -14.81 9.38
CA ASP A 4 14.30 -14.63 8.04
C ASP A 4 14.83 -13.34 7.38
N LEU A 5 14.93 -12.25 8.14
CA LEU A 5 15.49 -10.99 7.66
C LEU A 5 16.97 -11.12 7.31
N LEU A 6 17.77 -11.75 8.17
CA LEU A 6 19.19 -11.97 7.87
C LEU A 6 19.38 -12.92 6.68
N ALA A 7 18.58 -13.98 6.59
CA ALA A 7 18.60 -14.89 5.45
C ALA A 7 18.19 -14.20 4.14
N ALA A 8 17.12 -13.40 4.15
CA ALA A 8 16.71 -12.60 3.00
C ALA A 8 17.83 -11.65 2.57
N HIS A 9 18.49 -10.99 3.51
CA HIS A 9 19.64 -10.15 3.22
C HIS A 9 20.80 -10.95 2.60
N ALA A 10 21.11 -12.14 3.13
CA ALA A 10 22.13 -13.02 2.56
C ALA A 10 21.77 -13.47 1.13
N LEU A 11 20.48 -13.64 0.83
CA LEU A 11 19.95 -13.93 -0.51
C LEU A 11 19.83 -12.69 -1.42
N ASN A 12 20.49 -11.60 -1.06
CA ASN A 12 20.51 -10.34 -1.81
C ASN A 12 19.16 -9.61 -1.91
N VAL A 13 18.19 -9.93 -1.04
CA VAL A 13 16.98 -9.11 -0.88
C VAL A 13 17.37 -7.80 -0.21
N ARG A 14 16.99 -6.69 -0.83
CA ARG A 14 17.29 -5.33 -0.34
C ARG A 14 16.06 -4.47 -0.13
N ASN A 15 14.90 -4.90 -0.61
CA ASN A 15 13.64 -4.18 -0.44
C ASN A 15 12.69 -5.02 0.40
N ILE A 16 12.11 -4.43 1.43
CA ILE A 16 11.10 -5.07 2.28
C ILE A 16 9.86 -4.22 2.29
N PHE A 17 8.71 -4.82 2.04
CA PHE A 17 7.42 -4.18 2.24
C PHE A 17 6.82 -4.65 3.56
N VAL A 18 6.72 -3.73 4.53
CA VAL A 18 6.20 -4.00 5.87
C VAL A 18 4.71 -3.69 5.92
N VAL A 19 3.92 -4.73 6.13
CA VAL A 19 2.48 -4.66 6.31
C VAL A 19 2.03 -5.53 7.47
N MET A 20 0.86 -5.20 8.00
CA MET A 20 0.14 -6.12 8.85
C MET A 20 -0.38 -7.26 7.96
N GLY A 21 -0.09 -8.50 8.33
CA GLY A 21 -0.72 -9.66 7.70
C GLY A 21 -2.18 -9.79 8.10
N ASP A 22 -2.89 -10.75 7.52
CA ASP A 22 -4.27 -11.04 7.92
C ASP A 22 -4.34 -11.41 9.41
N PRO A 23 -5.34 -10.93 10.17
CA PRO A 23 -5.56 -11.41 11.52
C PRO A 23 -5.72 -12.93 11.47
N THR A 24 -4.86 -13.65 12.19
CA THR A 24 -4.99 -15.10 12.32
C THR A 24 -6.30 -15.41 13.01
N ARG A 25 -7.34 -15.71 12.23
CA ARG A 25 -8.56 -16.36 12.72
C ARG A 25 -8.20 -17.82 13.05
N ILE A 26 -7.44 -18.04 14.13
CA ILE A 26 -7.22 -19.30 14.88
C ILE A 26 -6.48 -18.89 16.18
N GLY A 27 -7.14 -18.98 17.33
CA GLY A 27 -6.52 -18.96 18.67
C GLY A 27 -6.94 -17.83 19.63
N ASP A 28 -7.94 -18.11 20.47
CA ASP A 28 -8.19 -17.64 21.85
C ASP A 28 -7.65 -16.28 22.37
N TYR A 29 -7.85 -15.16 21.66
CA TYR A 29 -7.75 -13.82 22.30
C TYR A 29 -8.85 -12.86 21.80
N PRO A 30 -9.93 -12.65 22.58
CA PRO A 30 -11.05 -11.78 22.20
C PRO A 30 -10.77 -10.27 22.22
N ASP A 31 -9.64 -9.78 22.74
CA ASP A 31 -9.45 -8.35 23.06
C ASP A 31 -8.29 -7.64 22.33
N ALA A 32 -7.83 -8.13 21.17
CA ALA A 32 -6.65 -7.56 20.48
C ALA A 32 -6.97 -6.54 19.36
N PHE A 33 -8.03 -5.73 19.48
CA PHE A 33 -8.36 -4.76 18.43
C PHE A 33 -7.44 -3.51 18.39
N ASP A 34 -6.66 -3.25 19.45
CA ASP A 34 -5.81 -2.05 19.59
C ASP A 34 -4.33 -2.20 19.15
N THR A 35 -3.85 -3.39 18.78
CA THR A 35 -2.41 -3.62 18.52
C THR A 35 -2.01 -3.64 17.05
N HIS A 36 -2.97 -3.46 16.15
CA HIS A 36 -2.80 -3.47 14.69
C HIS A 36 -1.68 -2.51 14.20
N ASP A 37 -1.55 -1.32 14.80
CA ASP A 37 -0.60 -0.29 14.32
C ASP A 37 0.82 -0.40 14.91
N VAL A 38 0.94 -1.04 16.06
CA VAL A 38 2.21 -1.16 16.80
C VAL A 38 3.16 -2.13 16.10
N VAL A 39 2.62 -3.17 15.48
CA VAL A 39 3.42 -4.23 14.85
C VAL A 39 4.17 -3.74 13.61
N PRO A 40 3.53 -3.07 12.62
CA PRO A 40 4.24 -2.59 11.43
C PRO A 40 5.24 -1.48 11.75
N THR A 41 4.84 -0.49 12.56
CA THR A 41 5.74 0.62 12.92
C THR A 41 6.93 0.13 13.74
N GLY A 42 6.72 -0.80 14.68
CA GLY A 42 7.79 -1.41 15.46
C GLY A 42 8.76 -2.24 14.60
N LEU A 43 8.27 -2.96 13.60
CA LEU A 43 9.12 -3.72 12.68
C LEU A 43 9.97 -2.79 11.80
N ILE A 44 9.42 -1.69 11.31
CA ILE A 44 10.20 -0.68 10.57
C ILE A 44 11.33 -0.14 11.45
N GLN A 45 11.02 0.23 12.70
CA GLN A 45 12.03 0.72 13.65
C GLN A 45 13.11 -0.32 13.95
N LEU A 46 12.74 -1.59 14.08
CA LEU A 46 13.69 -2.67 14.29
C LEU A 46 14.63 -2.81 13.09
N ILE A 47 14.09 -2.85 11.87
CA ILE A 47 14.89 -3.01 10.66
C ILE A 47 15.83 -1.81 10.49
N LYS A 48 15.29 -0.59 10.53
CA LYS A 48 16.04 0.64 10.22
C LYS A 48 16.96 1.06 11.36
N GLY A 49 16.46 1.01 12.60
CA GLY A 49 17.16 1.48 13.80
C GLY A 49 18.10 0.46 14.43
N ARG A 50 17.97 -0.84 14.11
CA ARG A 50 18.88 -1.90 14.62
C ARG A 50 19.61 -2.60 13.50
N PHE A 51 18.90 -3.35 12.66
CA PHE A 51 19.58 -4.27 11.73
C PHE A 51 20.42 -3.52 10.70
N ASN A 52 19.86 -2.44 10.15
CA ASN A 52 20.60 -1.56 9.24
C ASN A 52 21.69 -0.74 9.96
N ALA A 53 21.61 -0.59 11.28
CA ALA A 53 22.65 0.01 12.10
C ALA A 53 23.69 -1.00 12.61
N GLY A 54 23.62 -2.27 12.19
CA GLY A 54 24.57 -3.30 12.58
C GLY A 54 24.34 -3.89 13.97
N GLN A 55 23.13 -3.81 14.50
CA GLN A 55 22.79 -4.36 15.82
C GLN A 55 21.65 -5.36 15.72
N ASP A 56 21.71 -6.45 16.48
CA ASP A 56 20.59 -7.36 16.66
C ASP A 56 19.57 -6.83 17.68
N GLN A 57 18.52 -7.60 17.98
CA GLN A 57 17.51 -7.23 18.97
C GLN A 57 18.06 -7.11 20.40
N ALA A 58 19.08 -7.89 20.75
CA ALA A 58 19.73 -7.87 22.06
C ALA A 58 20.83 -6.80 22.17
N GLY A 59 21.13 -6.08 21.07
CA GLY A 59 22.16 -5.05 21.00
C GLY A 59 23.55 -5.60 20.67
N ASN A 60 23.68 -6.87 20.32
CA ASN A 60 24.95 -7.42 19.84
C ASN A 60 25.26 -6.89 18.44
N SER A 61 26.54 -6.73 18.15
CA SER A 61 26.97 -6.34 16.81
C SER A 61 26.70 -7.45 15.79
N ILE A 62 26.15 -7.06 14.65
CA ILE A 62 26.04 -7.90 13.46
C ILE A 62 27.26 -7.58 12.60
N GLU A 63 28.10 -8.58 12.32
CA GLU A 63 29.34 -8.40 11.54
C GLU A 63 29.11 -7.69 10.20
N GLN A 64 27.98 -7.98 9.56
CA GLN A 64 27.53 -7.30 8.35
C GLN A 64 26.14 -6.69 8.59
N PRO A 65 26.04 -5.37 8.79
CA PRO A 65 24.75 -4.69 8.85
C PRO A 65 23.89 -5.00 7.63
N THR A 66 22.57 -5.02 7.82
CA THR A 66 21.67 -5.10 6.68
C THR A 66 21.58 -3.75 5.96
N HIS A 67 21.12 -3.75 4.72
CA HIS A 67 20.86 -2.51 3.97
C HIS A 67 19.48 -2.57 3.33
N PHE A 68 18.46 -2.77 4.16
CA PHE A 68 17.08 -2.80 3.69
C PHE A 68 16.53 -1.42 3.41
N PHE A 69 15.95 -1.27 2.23
CA PHE A 69 15.04 -0.21 1.82
C PHE A 69 13.61 -0.65 2.15
N VAL A 70 12.93 0.09 3.01
CA VAL A 70 11.71 -0.35 3.68
C VAL A 70 10.51 0.43 3.17
N GLY A 71 9.61 -0.27 2.50
CA GLY A 71 8.29 0.24 2.14
C GLY A 71 7.28 -0.06 3.24
N ALA A 72 6.24 0.76 3.37
CA ALA A 72 5.12 0.52 4.27
C ALA A 72 3.77 0.71 3.57
N ALA A 73 2.73 0.01 4.03
CA ALA A 73 1.38 0.26 3.53
C ALA A 73 0.90 1.67 3.94
N LEU A 74 0.14 2.30 3.08
CA LEU A 74 -0.53 3.58 3.31
C LEU A 74 -2.00 3.47 2.87
N ASN A 75 -2.93 3.83 3.74
CA ASN A 75 -4.32 3.96 3.32
C ASN A 75 -4.60 5.43 2.93
N LEU A 76 -4.91 5.67 1.65
CA LEU A 76 -5.25 7.00 1.14
C LEU A 76 -6.75 7.31 1.20
N ASN A 77 -7.57 6.35 1.62
CA ASN A 77 -8.99 6.49 1.95
C ASN A 77 -9.27 5.82 3.31
N PRO A 78 -8.66 6.31 4.41
CA PRO A 78 -8.86 5.73 5.72
C PRO A 78 -10.25 6.10 6.29
N PRO A 79 -10.89 5.19 7.05
CA PRO A 79 -12.12 5.52 7.78
C PRO A 79 -11.87 6.55 8.90
N ASP A 80 -10.66 6.57 9.46
CA ASP A 80 -10.20 7.56 10.43
C ASP A 80 -8.94 8.25 9.87
N LEU A 81 -9.15 9.44 9.31
CA LEU A 81 -8.09 10.24 8.68
C LEU A 81 -7.01 10.61 9.70
N GLU A 82 -7.40 11.11 10.87
CA GLU A 82 -6.49 11.58 11.90
C GLU A 82 -5.54 10.47 12.39
N LYS A 83 -6.11 9.28 12.58
CA LYS A 83 -5.33 8.09 12.94
C LYS A 83 -4.34 7.70 11.85
N GLU A 84 -4.74 7.67 10.58
CA GLU A 84 -3.85 7.29 9.48
C GLU A 84 -2.75 8.34 9.23
N LEU A 85 -3.05 9.64 9.42
CA LEU A 85 -2.05 10.71 9.35
C LEU A 85 -0.96 10.53 10.42
N ALA A 86 -1.36 10.29 11.68
CA ALA A 86 -0.44 10.05 12.78
C ALA A 86 0.37 8.75 12.58
N LEU A 87 -0.28 7.70 12.09
CA LEU A 87 0.38 6.44 11.77
C LEU A 87 1.41 6.60 10.65
N THR A 88 1.07 7.32 9.58
CA THR A 88 1.97 7.63 8.47
C THR A 88 3.19 8.41 8.97
N ARG A 89 2.98 9.41 9.82
CA ARG A 89 4.07 10.15 10.45
C ARG A 89 4.99 9.24 11.27
N LYS A 90 4.42 8.37 12.09
CA LYS A 90 5.19 7.40 12.89
C LYS A 90 5.99 6.41 12.03
N LYS A 91 5.43 5.94 10.91
CA LYS A 91 6.15 5.10 9.93
C LYS A 91 7.37 5.84 9.36
N ILE A 92 7.24 7.12 9.04
CA ILE A 92 8.34 7.97 8.55
C ILE A 92 9.42 8.15 9.61
N GLU A 93 9.04 8.47 10.84
CA GLU A 93 9.98 8.66 11.96
C GLU A 93 10.76 7.38 12.28
N ASN A 94 10.14 6.22 12.10
CA ASN A 94 10.78 4.93 12.27
C ASN A 94 11.67 4.51 11.08
N GLY A 95 11.66 5.29 9.98
CA GLY A 95 12.56 5.13 8.85
C GLY A 95 11.96 4.46 7.61
N ALA A 96 10.64 4.46 7.44
CA ALA A 96 10.03 4.06 6.17
C ALA A 96 10.58 4.92 5.02
N ASP A 97 11.04 4.26 3.96
CA ASP A 97 11.66 4.91 2.81
C ASP A 97 10.65 5.27 1.72
N PHE A 98 9.56 4.50 1.58
CA PHE A 98 8.47 4.74 0.63
C PHE A 98 7.16 4.12 1.10
N PHE A 99 6.07 4.43 0.41
CA PHE A 99 4.73 3.89 0.67
C PHE A 99 4.14 3.21 -0.55
N LEU A 100 3.44 2.09 -0.31
CA LEU A 100 2.49 1.52 -1.28
C LEU A 100 1.07 1.77 -0.78
N SER A 101 0.23 2.35 -1.63
CA SER A 101 -1.18 2.53 -1.26
C SER A 101 -2.00 1.27 -1.52
N GLN A 102 -3.15 1.17 -0.86
CA GLN A 102 -4.25 0.32 -1.35
C GLN A 102 -4.74 0.80 -2.73
N PRO A 103 -5.49 -0.02 -3.50
CA PRO A 103 -6.05 0.40 -4.78
C PRO A 103 -6.83 1.71 -4.67
N VAL A 104 -6.49 2.67 -5.52
CA VAL A 104 -7.17 3.96 -5.56
C VAL A 104 -8.29 3.90 -6.58
N PHE A 105 -9.51 4.22 -6.15
CA PHE A 105 -10.67 4.44 -7.02
C PHE A 105 -11.23 5.86 -6.95
N GLU A 106 -10.75 6.68 -6.01
CA GLU A 106 -11.19 8.06 -5.79
C GLU A 106 -9.98 8.98 -5.58
N VAL A 107 -9.58 9.69 -6.64
CA VAL A 107 -8.37 10.55 -6.60
C VAL A 107 -8.53 11.75 -5.67
N GLU A 108 -9.75 12.27 -5.52
CA GLU A 108 -10.02 13.38 -4.61
C GLU A 108 -9.78 13.01 -3.14
N LYS A 109 -9.97 11.74 -2.76
CA LYS A 109 -9.61 11.27 -1.41
C LYS A 109 -8.09 11.24 -1.19
N VAL A 110 -7.33 10.89 -2.23
CA VAL A 110 -5.85 11.03 -2.21
C VAL A 110 -5.44 12.48 -2.02
N ARG A 111 -6.06 13.40 -2.77
CA ARG A 111 -5.80 14.85 -2.68
C ARG A 111 -6.12 15.40 -1.29
N ALA A 112 -7.24 14.98 -0.71
CA ALA A 112 -7.65 15.34 0.65
C ALA A 112 -6.65 14.82 1.69
N PHE A 113 -6.22 13.55 1.60
CA PHE A 113 -5.23 12.97 2.50
C PHE A 113 -3.91 13.74 2.46
N LEU A 114 -3.37 14.00 1.26
CA LEU A 114 -2.09 14.71 1.11
C LEU A 114 -2.17 16.15 1.63
N THR A 115 -3.27 16.84 1.38
CA THR A 115 -3.52 18.19 1.91
C THR A 115 -3.55 18.17 3.44
N ALA A 116 -4.34 17.28 4.04
CA ALA A 116 -4.45 17.18 5.49
C ALA A 116 -3.11 16.79 6.15
N TYR A 117 -2.34 15.90 5.52
CA TYR A 117 -0.99 15.58 5.98
C TYR A 117 -0.08 16.82 5.93
N ALA A 118 -0.10 17.55 4.82
CA ALA A 118 0.72 18.75 4.63
C ALA A 118 0.41 19.85 5.65
N GLU A 119 -0.87 20.09 5.94
CA GLU A 119 -1.31 21.07 6.92
C GLU A 119 -0.84 20.72 8.34
N ARG A 120 -0.74 19.43 8.67
CA ARG A 120 -0.41 18.97 10.03
C ARG A 120 1.07 18.73 10.27
N TYR A 121 1.77 18.15 9.29
CA TYR A 121 3.13 17.64 9.44
C TYR A 121 4.12 18.19 8.39
N GLY A 122 3.65 19.02 7.46
CA GLY A 122 4.42 19.45 6.29
C GLY A 122 4.34 18.46 5.14
N VAL A 123 4.95 18.80 4.01
CA VAL A 123 4.89 17.99 2.78
C VAL A 123 5.36 16.56 3.04
N LEU A 124 4.60 15.58 2.55
CA LEU A 124 4.99 14.18 2.62
C LEU A 124 6.12 13.92 1.60
N GLU A 125 7.36 13.89 2.09
CA GLU A 125 8.56 13.76 1.22
C GLU A 125 8.84 12.32 0.77
N ARG A 126 8.32 11.31 1.47
CA ARG A 126 8.55 9.90 1.12
C ARG A 126 7.74 9.51 -0.13
N PRO A 127 8.35 8.87 -1.14
CA PRO A 127 7.63 8.47 -2.34
C PRO A 127 6.41 7.61 -2.03
N ILE A 128 5.28 7.93 -2.65
CA ILE A 128 4.08 7.11 -2.67
C ILE A 128 3.98 6.46 -4.04
N ILE A 129 3.80 5.14 -4.05
CA ILE A 129 3.51 4.37 -5.26
C ILE A 129 2.05 3.90 -5.14
N ALA A 130 1.17 4.48 -5.95
CA ALA A 130 -0.26 4.22 -5.86
C ALA A 130 -0.63 2.85 -6.44
N GLY A 131 -1.49 2.12 -5.73
CA GLY A 131 -2.05 0.86 -6.21
C GLY A 131 -3.12 1.11 -7.27
N LEU A 132 -3.02 0.42 -8.40
CA LEU A 132 -4.03 0.41 -9.45
C LEU A 132 -4.51 -1.01 -9.69
N LEU A 133 -5.82 -1.21 -9.60
CA LEU A 133 -6.48 -2.50 -9.80
C LEU A 133 -7.52 -2.34 -10.91
N PRO A 134 -7.20 -2.72 -12.17
CA PRO A 134 -8.16 -2.67 -13.25
C PRO A 134 -9.38 -3.54 -12.95
N LEU A 135 -10.57 -2.95 -13.02
CA LEU A 135 -11.81 -3.69 -12.87
C LEU A 135 -11.97 -4.66 -14.05
N TYR A 136 -12.65 -5.79 -13.84
CA TYR A 136 -12.72 -6.85 -14.86
C TYR A 136 -14.14 -7.10 -15.36
N SER A 137 -15.11 -7.07 -14.44
CA SER A 137 -16.53 -7.26 -14.72
C SER A 137 -17.36 -6.55 -13.66
N PRO A 138 -18.67 -6.32 -13.88
CA PRO A 138 -19.57 -5.80 -12.86
C PRO A 138 -19.54 -6.64 -11.59
N ARG A 139 -19.51 -7.97 -11.73
CA ARG A 139 -19.40 -8.90 -10.60
C ARG A 139 -18.08 -8.75 -9.86
N HIS A 140 -16.97 -8.53 -10.57
CA HIS A 140 -15.68 -8.26 -9.94
C HIS A 140 -15.72 -6.94 -9.15
N ALA A 141 -16.26 -5.87 -9.73
CA ALA A 141 -16.41 -4.58 -9.04
C ALA A 141 -17.31 -4.69 -7.80
N ALA A 142 -18.43 -5.41 -7.90
CA ALA A 142 -19.33 -5.65 -6.77
C ALA A 142 -18.66 -6.49 -5.67
N PHE A 143 -17.91 -7.53 -6.04
CA PHE A 143 -17.14 -8.33 -5.08
C PHE A 143 -16.11 -7.48 -4.34
N LEU A 144 -15.33 -6.67 -5.06
CA LEU A 144 -14.34 -5.78 -4.44
C LEU A 144 -15.00 -4.83 -3.44
N HIS A 145 -16.13 -4.22 -3.81
CA HIS A 145 -16.83 -3.27 -2.96
C HIS A 145 -17.46 -3.90 -1.70
N ASN A 146 -18.02 -5.11 -1.83
CA ASN A 146 -18.82 -5.72 -0.76
C ASN A 146 -18.01 -6.68 0.12
N GLU A 147 -17.02 -7.37 -0.46
CA GLU A 147 -16.36 -8.52 0.17
C GLU A 147 -14.88 -8.25 0.52
N VAL A 148 -14.26 -7.20 -0.04
CA VAL A 148 -12.85 -6.89 0.22
C VAL A 148 -12.73 -5.69 1.18
N PRO A 149 -12.29 -5.92 2.43
CA PRO A 149 -12.14 -4.85 3.41
C PRO A 149 -11.22 -3.74 2.90
N GLY A 150 -11.64 -2.48 3.08
CA GLY A 150 -10.87 -1.30 2.68
C GLY A 150 -11.00 -0.92 1.21
N ILE A 151 -11.71 -1.69 0.38
CA ILE A 151 -11.97 -1.32 -1.02
C ILE A 151 -13.40 -0.81 -1.17
N GLU A 152 -13.52 0.45 -1.58
CA GLU A 152 -14.78 1.07 -1.96
C GLU A 152 -14.73 1.40 -3.45
N ILE A 153 -15.73 0.92 -4.22
CA ILE A 153 -15.86 1.25 -5.65
C ILE A 153 -16.98 2.29 -5.80
N PRO A 154 -16.65 3.51 -6.24
CA PRO A 154 -17.62 4.57 -6.46
C PRO A 154 -18.81 4.13 -7.32
N PRO A 155 -20.03 4.62 -7.03
CA PRO A 155 -21.23 4.26 -7.80
C PRO A 155 -21.10 4.52 -9.30
N ASP A 156 -20.43 5.59 -9.71
CA ASP A 156 -20.21 5.94 -11.11
C ASP A 156 -19.30 4.91 -11.83
N LEU A 157 -18.22 4.46 -11.18
CA LEU A 157 -17.37 3.39 -11.73
C LEU A 157 -18.14 2.07 -11.84
N ARG A 158 -18.97 1.73 -10.84
CA ARG A 158 -19.82 0.53 -10.91
C ARG A 158 -20.84 0.62 -12.05
N GLN A 159 -21.48 1.77 -12.23
CA GLN A 159 -22.42 2.00 -13.33
C GLN A 159 -21.73 1.88 -14.71
N ARG A 160 -20.52 2.43 -14.85
CA ARG A 160 -19.72 2.28 -16.08
C ARG A 160 -19.42 0.83 -16.39
N MET A 161 -19.04 0.05 -15.37
CA MET A 161 -18.78 -1.38 -15.53
C MET A 161 -20.02 -2.15 -16.00
N GLU A 162 -21.20 -1.83 -15.46
CA GLU A 162 -22.49 -2.43 -15.85
C GLU A 162 -22.93 -2.06 -17.27
N ALA A 163 -22.68 -0.81 -17.69
CA ALA A 163 -23.07 -0.31 -19.00
C ALA A 163 -22.12 -0.70 -20.14
N ALA A 164 -20.90 -1.13 -19.83
CA ALA A 164 -19.88 -1.42 -20.82
C ALA A 164 -20.15 -2.70 -21.62
N GLU A 165 -20.06 -2.61 -22.95
CA GLU A 165 -20.14 -3.77 -23.85
C GLU A 165 -19.01 -4.79 -23.57
N VAL A 166 -17.81 -4.29 -23.30
CA VAL A 166 -16.63 -5.09 -22.94
C VAL A 166 -16.08 -4.58 -21.61
N SER A 167 -16.58 -5.14 -20.51
CA SER A 167 -16.26 -4.66 -19.15
C SER A 167 -14.76 -4.64 -18.83
N ALA A 168 -13.98 -5.60 -19.34
CA ALA A 168 -12.54 -5.62 -19.12
C ALA A 168 -11.82 -4.43 -19.78
N ALA A 169 -12.25 -4.05 -20.99
CA ALA A 169 -11.72 -2.88 -21.68
C ALA A 169 -12.11 -1.57 -20.98
N GLU A 170 -13.33 -1.52 -20.41
CA GLU A 170 -13.76 -0.38 -19.58
C GLU A 170 -12.92 -0.28 -18.31
N GLY A 171 -12.64 -1.39 -17.63
CA GLY A 171 -11.80 -1.37 -16.43
C GLY A 171 -10.36 -0.94 -16.69
N VAL A 172 -9.80 -1.27 -17.87
CA VAL A 172 -8.51 -0.71 -18.32
C VAL A 172 -8.62 0.79 -18.56
N ARG A 173 -9.71 1.26 -19.17
CA ARG A 173 -9.95 2.69 -19.41
C ARG A 173 -10.03 3.47 -18.08
N ILE A 174 -10.81 2.97 -17.13
CA ILE A 174 -10.92 3.52 -15.76
C ILE A 174 -9.54 3.58 -15.11
N ALA A 175 -8.76 2.50 -15.16
CA ALA A 175 -7.42 2.48 -14.56
C ALA A 175 -6.46 3.51 -15.20
N ARG A 176 -6.57 3.75 -16.51
CA ARG A 176 -5.78 4.79 -17.21
C ARG A 176 -6.20 6.20 -16.81
N GLU A 177 -7.50 6.47 -16.69
CA GLU A 177 -8.02 7.75 -16.21
C GLU A 177 -7.53 8.05 -14.79
N LEU A 178 -7.68 7.08 -13.87
CA LEU A 178 -7.17 7.18 -12.50
C LEU A 178 -5.66 7.44 -12.47
N LEU A 179 -4.89 6.73 -13.29
CA LEU A 179 -3.44 6.94 -13.39
C LEU A 179 -3.08 8.35 -13.87
N ALA A 180 -3.78 8.87 -14.86
CA ALA A 180 -3.55 10.23 -15.37
C ALA A 180 -3.80 11.29 -14.29
N GLU A 181 -4.85 11.12 -13.50
CA GLU A 181 -5.19 12.01 -12.39
C GLU A 181 -4.27 11.86 -11.17
N LEU A 182 -3.74 10.66 -10.92
CA LEU A 182 -2.79 10.39 -9.82
C LEU A 182 -1.38 10.88 -10.13
N ARG A 183 -0.98 10.91 -11.40
CA ARG A 183 0.38 11.27 -11.85
C ARG A 183 0.96 12.55 -11.21
N PRO A 184 0.23 13.67 -11.04
CA PRO A 184 0.76 14.85 -10.36
C PRO A 184 0.83 14.74 -8.83
N LEU A 185 0.22 13.72 -8.22
CA LEU A 185 0.08 13.56 -6.77
C LEU A 185 1.05 12.56 -6.15
N VAL A 186 1.46 11.54 -6.92
CA VAL A 186 2.28 10.42 -6.43
C VAL A 186 3.50 10.18 -7.33
N GLN A 187 4.52 9.53 -6.77
CA GLN A 187 5.82 9.35 -7.44
C GLN A 187 5.86 8.11 -8.34
N GLY A 188 4.85 7.25 -8.26
CA GLY A 188 4.69 6.10 -9.14
C GLY A 188 3.34 5.41 -8.96
N ALA A 189 3.12 4.36 -9.76
CA ALA A 189 2.00 3.47 -9.61
C ALA A 189 2.45 2.00 -9.78
N TYR A 190 1.74 1.08 -9.16
CA TYR A 190 1.93 -0.36 -9.33
C TYR A 190 0.60 -1.03 -9.65
N LEU A 191 0.64 -2.07 -10.48
CA LEU A 191 -0.55 -2.70 -11.03
C LEU A 191 -0.83 -4.03 -10.34
N MET A 192 -2.11 -4.23 -9.99
CA MET A 192 -2.64 -5.47 -9.43
C MET A 192 -3.54 -6.13 -10.46
N PRO A 193 -3.01 -6.98 -11.36
CA PRO A 193 -3.81 -7.61 -12.39
C PRO A 193 -4.81 -8.60 -11.76
N PRO A 194 -6.11 -8.50 -12.07
CA PRO A 194 -7.09 -9.42 -11.52
C PRO A 194 -6.88 -10.83 -12.07
N PHE A 195 -6.96 -11.84 -11.20
CA PHE A 195 -6.90 -13.26 -11.58
C PHE A 195 -5.64 -13.66 -12.39
N GLY A 196 -4.49 -13.02 -12.16
CA GLY A 196 -3.25 -13.30 -12.90
C GLY A 196 -3.30 -12.87 -14.37
N ARG A 197 -4.23 -12.00 -14.76
CA ARG A 197 -4.39 -11.51 -16.14
C ARG A 197 -3.42 -10.37 -16.43
N TYR A 198 -2.14 -10.72 -16.57
CA TYR A 198 -1.05 -9.75 -16.78
C TYR A 198 -1.22 -8.88 -18.04
N TYR A 199 -1.94 -9.35 -19.06
CA TYR A 199 -2.21 -8.56 -20.27
C TYR A 199 -2.99 -7.27 -19.98
N LEU A 200 -3.88 -7.26 -18.98
CA LEU A 200 -4.60 -6.05 -18.56
C LEU A 200 -3.65 -4.99 -17.98
N ALA A 201 -2.62 -5.43 -17.26
CA ALA A 201 -1.59 -4.53 -16.77
C ALA A 201 -0.76 -3.93 -17.93
N ALA A 202 -0.43 -4.75 -18.94
CA ALA A 202 0.24 -4.28 -20.14
C ALA A 202 -0.61 -3.24 -20.89
N GLU A 203 -1.91 -3.50 -21.06
CA GLU A 203 -2.82 -2.54 -21.69
C GLU A 203 -2.87 -1.21 -20.92
N VAL A 204 -2.90 -1.20 -19.58
CA VAL A 204 -2.85 0.07 -18.82
C VAL A 204 -1.58 0.86 -19.15
N VAL A 205 -0.42 0.19 -19.21
CA VAL A 205 0.88 0.83 -19.48
C VAL A 205 1.01 1.31 -20.93
N GLU A 206 0.56 0.53 -21.91
CA GLU A 206 0.65 0.88 -23.34
C GLU A 206 -0.10 2.16 -23.70
N GLY A 207 -1.14 2.52 -22.93
CA GLY A 207 -1.90 3.75 -23.13
C GLY A 207 -1.23 5.02 -22.63
N LEU A 208 -0.01 4.94 -22.07
CA LEU A 208 0.72 6.08 -21.48
C LEU A 208 1.75 6.71 -22.42
N GLY A 209 1.75 6.31 -23.70
CA GLY A 209 2.57 6.88 -24.77
C GLY A 209 2.34 8.35 -25.01
#